data_AF-A0A3N4HIC6-F1
#
_entry.id   AF-A0A3N4HIC6-F1
#
_cell.length_a   1.000
_cell.length_b   1.000
_cell.length_c   1.000
_cell.angle_alpha   90.00
_cell.angle_beta   90.00
_cell.angle_gamma   90.00
#
_symmetry.space_group_name_H-M   'P 1'
#
loop_
_entity.id
_entity.type
_entity.pdbx_description
1 polymer ?
#
loop_
_entity_poly.entity_id
_entity_poly.type
_entity_poly.pdbx_seq_one_letter_code
_entity_poly.pdbx_strand_id
1 'polypeptide(L)'
;MSRIRIKRLEAKQENLISRVATMNERDYQSFLLLKQHTPEHRDLDYIALTPPEFTDKITLKNVHDLEKQMRFYERQFDDSRIHLLWKEIGYPHQGDDASDVRETQRACLKTNNTYPERVCKAHSEDSKTAKGGTWQLGRFGLSLSFPSKKPSIVLKKIHTIYTMALTINAQELQNRIERHESKRKYLFTRINTLNGTRKAAYDTLVAYVKSHGTPMPPACLPVTLPVFEQRLTKANIASEEAELADIEKEFSVHRAGLLFLDLWHEANIKFTVEKSTALYFEVYDFGRKNGILEVELAKPTVQAIVRLVMERNRRLRAEHGM
;
A
#
# COMPACT_ATOMS: atom_id res chain seq x y z
N MET A 1 -21.23 1.80 19.92
CA MET A 1 -20.77 1.68 18.51
C MET A 1 -20.85 3.04 17.84
N SER A 2 -19.76 3.51 17.24
CA SER A 2 -19.55 4.94 16.98
C SER A 2 -20.02 5.38 15.59
N ARG A 3 -20.53 6.63 15.50
CA ARG A 3 -20.75 7.36 14.24
C ARG A 3 -19.54 7.29 13.28
N ILE A 4 -18.35 7.08 13.83
CA ILE A 4 -17.10 6.87 13.07
C ILE A 4 -17.17 5.61 12.19
N ARG A 5 -17.75 4.51 12.68
CA ARG A 5 -17.86 3.25 11.90
C ARG A 5 -18.77 3.44 10.68
N ILE A 6 -19.88 4.16 10.85
CA ILE A 6 -20.79 4.52 9.75
C ILE A 6 -20.05 5.37 8.72
N LYS A 7 -19.41 6.47 9.15
CA LYS A 7 -18.61 7.34 8.26
C LYS A 7 -17.51 6.60 7.49
N ARG A 8 -16.85 5.63 8.13
CA ARG A 8 -15.84 4.79 7.47
C ARG A 8 -16.46 3.89 6.40
N LEU A 9 -17.66 3.38 6.63
CA LEU A 9 -18.35 2.54 5.67
C LEU A 9 -18.90 3.36 4.49
N GLU A 10 -19.43 4.56 4.75
CA GLU A 10 -19.82 5.54 3.71
C GLU A 10 -18.62 5.88 2.81
N ALA A 11 -17.48 6.25 3.41
CA ALA A 11 -16.26 6.55 2.66
C ALA A 11 -15.76 5.34 1.83
N LYS A 12 -15.96 4.11 2.32
CA LYS A 12 -15.64 2.89 1.56
C LYS A 12 -16.60 2.68 0.38
N GLN A 13 -17.89 2.94 0.55
CA GLN A 13 -18.87 2.89 -0.55
C GLN A 13 -18.49 3.88 -1.66
N GLU A 14 -18.24 5.13 -1.30
CA GLU A 14 -17.82 6.17 -2.25
C GLU A 14 -16.51 5.78 -2.96
N ASN A 15 -15.53 5.25 -2.22
CA ASN A 15 -14.27 4.81 -2.80
C ASN A 15 -14.43 3.66 -3.79
N LEU A 16 -15.26 2.67 -3.47
CA LEU A 16 -15.50 1.52 -4.35
C LEU A 16 -16.23 1.94 -5.63
N ILE A 17 -17.27 2.78 -5.51
CA ILE A 17 -17.99 3.34 -6.67
C ILE A 17 -17.01 4.10 -7.58
N SER A 18 -16.17 4.95 -7.01
CA SER A 18 -15.15 5.71 -7.76
C SER A 18 -14.14 4.80 -8.47
N ARG A 19 -13.68 3.73 -7.81
CA ARG A 19 -12.77 2.72 -8.39
C ARG A 19 -13.41 1.97 -9.55
N VAL A 20 -14.67 1.57 -9.42
CA VAL A 20 -15.44 0.91 -10.50
C VAL A 20 -15.57 1.86 -11.70
N ALA A 21 -15.93 3.13 -11.46
CA ALA A 21 -16.04 4.12 -12.54
C ALA A 21 -14.71 4.32 -13.28
N THR A 22 -13.59 4.45 -12.54
CA THR A 22 -12.26 4.60 -13.14
C THR A 22 -11.86 3.36 -13.94
N MET A 23 -12.22 2.18 -13.47
CA MET A 23 -11.91 0.93 -14.16
C MET A 23 -12.74 0.76 -15.44
N ASN A 24 -14.03 1.12 -15.41
CA ASN A 24 -14.87 1.15 -16.60
C ASN A 24 -14.34 2.16 -17.63
N GLU A 25 -13.93 3.35 -17.20
CA GLU A 25 -13.31 4.33 -18.10
C GLU A 25 -12.07 3.73 -18.77
N ARG A 26 -11.19 3.08 -17.99
CA ARG A 26 -9.97 2.46 -18.55
C ARG A 26 -10.29 1.35 -19.55
N ASP A 27 -11.19 0.43 -19.22
CA ASP A 27 -11.57 -0.66 -20.13
C ASP A 27 -12.28 -0.13 -21.38
N TYR A 28 -13.07 0.92 -21.27
CA TYR A 28 -13.68 1.58 -22.41
C TYR A 28 -12.63 2.16 -23.36
N GLN A 29 -11.59 2.83 -22.84
CA GLN A 29 -10.47 3.31 -23.66
C GLN A 29 -9.74 2.16 -24.35
N SER A 30 -9.46 1.06 -23.64
CA SER A 30 -8.87 -0.14 -24.23
C SER A 30 -9.76 -0.77 -25.32
N PHE A 31 -11.06 -0.77 -25.10
CA PHE A 31 -12.06 -1.24 -26.06
C PHE A 31 -12.09 -0.36 -27.33
N LEU A 32 -12.03 0.97 -27.19
CA LEU A 32 -11.97 1.89 -28.32
C LEU A 32 -10.73 1.66 -29.18
N LEU A 33 -9.57 1.45 -28.55
CA LEU A 33 -8.33 1.11 -29.26
C LEU A 33 -8.47 -0.22 -30.02
N LEU A 34 -9.05 -1.25 -29.39
CA LEU A 34 -9.26 -2.55 -30.03
C LEU A 34 -10.18 -2.43 -31.26
N LYS A 35 -11.27 -1.67 -31.13
CA LYS A 35 -12.26 -1.42 -32.18
C LYS A 35 -11.67 -0.65 -33.38
N GLN A 36 -10.76 0.28 -33.12
CA GLN A 36 -10.02 1.02 -34.16
C GLN A 36 -9.08 0.11 -34.95
N HIS A 37 -8.41 -0.84 -34.29
CA HIS A 37 -7.36 -1.65 -34.92
C HIS A 37 -7.84 -2.99 -35.47
N THR A 38 -9.01 -3.48 -35.07
CA THR A 38 -9.49 -4.82 -35.44
C THR A 38 -10.86 -4.74 -36.14
N PRO A 39 -10.94 -4.88 -37.48
CA PRO A 39 -12.19 -4.74 -38.24
C PRO A 39 -13.32 -5.68 -37.75
N GLU A 40 -12.96 -6.86 -37.27
CA GLU A 40 -13.87 -7.88 -36.72
C GLU A 40 -14.58 -7.44 -35.44
N HIS A 41 -14.08 -6.40 -34.75
CA HIS A 41 -14.61 -5.93 -33.47
C HIS A 41 -15.44 -4.65 -33.61
N ARG A 42 -15.74 -4.20 -34.85
CA ARG A 42 -16.50 -2.97 -35.11
C ARG A 42 -17.95 -3.03 -34.60
N ASP A 43 -18.54 -4.22 -34.56
CA ASP A 43 -19.94 -4.39 -34.18
C ASP A 43 -20.12 -4.86 -32.73
N LEU A 44 -19.02 -4.99 -31.97
CA LEU A 44 -19.12 -5.27 -30.54
C LEU A 44 -19.58 -4.02 -29.79
N ASP A 45 -20.41 -4.26 -28.77
CA ASP A 45 -20.84 -3.27 -27.79
C ASP A 45 -19.96 -3.34 -26.54
N TYR A 46 -19.71 -2.17 -25.94
CA TYR A 46 -19.00 -2.09 -24.67
C TYR A 46 -19.96 -2.41 -23.52
N ILE A 47 -19.61 -3.39 -22.69
CA ILE A 47 -20.35 -3.74 -21.48
C ILE A 47 -19.55 -3.27 -20.27
N ALA A 48 -20.01 -2.18 -19.65
CA ALA A 48 -19.43 -1.66 -18.42
C ALA A 48 -19.76 -2.59 -17.24
N LEU A 49 -18.90 -2.60 -16.22
CA LEU A 49 -19.27 -3.21 -14.94
C LEU A 49 -20.35 -2.37 -14.28
N THR A 50 -21.39 -3.03 -13.81
CA THR A 50 -22.46 -2.39 -13.07
C THR A 50 -21.91 -1.86 -11.74
N PRO A 51 -22.10 -0.56 -11.43
CA PRO A 51 -21.68 -0.02 -10.14
C PRO A 51 -22.46 -0.72 -9.01
N PRO A 52 -21.84 -0.90 -7.83
CA PRO A 52 -22.52 -1.51 -6.70
C PRO A 52 -23.72 -0.67 -6.27
N GLU A 53 -24.90 -1.29 -6.16
CA GLU A 53 -26.08 -0.62 -5.65
C GLU A 53 -26.10 -0.69 -4.12
N PHE A 54 -25.84 0.45 -3.48
CA PHE A 54 -26.03 0.65 -2.05
C PHE A 54 -27.32 1.45 -1.85
N THR A 55 -28.47 0.77 -1.90
CA THR A 55 -29.80 1.40 -1.78
C THR A 55 -30.15 1.75 -0.33
N ASP A 56 -29.65 0.99 0.63
CA ASP A 56 -29.96 1.19 2.04
C ASP A 56 -29.08 2.25 2.69
N LYS A 57 -29.71 3.21 3.38
CA LYS A 57 -29.00 4.14 4.25
C LYS A 57 -28.25 3.38 5.35
N ILE A 58 -26.99 3.72 5.56
CA ILE A 58 -26.18 3.10 6.62
C ILE A 58 -26.69 3.55 7.99
N THR A 59 -27.15 2.58 8.78
CA THR A 59 -27.59 2.77 10.16
C THR A 59 -26.86 1.82 11.08
N LEU A 60 -26.92 2.05 12.39
CA LEU A 60 -26.36 1.11 13.36
C LEU A 60 -27.00 -0.28 13.29
N LYS A 61 -28.24 -0.39 12.80
CA LYS A 61 -28.98 -1.65 12.74
C LYS A 61 -28.54 -2.55 11.59
N ASN A 62 -28.12 -1.98 10.45
CA ASN A 62 -27.73 -2.72 9.24
C ASN A 62 -26.23 -2.62 8.91
N VAL A 63 -25.42 -1.93 9.73
CA VAL A 63 -23.98 -1.73 9.45
C VAL A 63 -23.21 -3.04 9.23
N HIS A 64 -23.59 -4.11 9.91
CA HIS A 64 -22.92 -5.41 9.76
C HIS A 64 -23.24 -6.09 8.43
N ASP A 65 -24.50 -6.05 8.01
CA ASP A 65 -24.94 -6.62 6.74
C ASP A 65 -24.35 -5.83 5.57
N LEU A 66 -24.32 -4.50 5.70
CA LEU A 66 -23.68 -3.61 4.71
C LEU A 66 -22.16 -3.83 4.62
N GLU A 67 -21.47 -4.14 5.72
CA GLU A 67 -20.06 -4.54 5.67
C GLU A 67 -19.86 -5.89 4.96
N LYS A 68 -20.80 -6.82 5.09
CA LYS A 68 -20.77 -8.10 4.36
C LYS A 68 -21.01 -7.86 2.87
N GLN A 69 -21.99 -7.03 2.52
CA GLN A 69 -22.26 -6.62 1.14
C GLN A 69 -21.05 -5.89 0.52
N MET A 70 -20.42 -4.98 1.28
CA MET A 70 -19.19 -4.31 0.87
C MET A 70 -18.07 -5.29 0.51
N ARG A 71 -17.85 -6.31 1.35
CA ARG A 71 -16.84 -7.36 1.09
C ARG A 71 -17.16 -8.20 -0.14
N PHE A 72 -18.44 -8.43 -0.42
CA PHE A 72 -18.87 -9.12 -1.62
C PHE A 72 -18.53 -8.31 -2.88
N TYR A 73 -18.87 -7.01 -2.91
CA TYR A 73 -18.57 -6.15 -4.05
C TYR A 73 -17.07 -5.89 -4.25
N GLU A 74 -16.28 -5.71 -3.19
CA GLU A 74 -14.81 -5.62 -3.31
C GLU A 74 -14.22 -6.88 -3.95
N ARG A 75 -14.73 -8.08 -3.59
CA ARG A 75 -14.28 -9.33 -4.21
C ARG A 75 -14.63 -9.40 -5.69
N GLN A 76 -15.87 -9.03 -6.07
CA GLN A 76 -16.26 -8.96 -7.47
C GLN A 76 -15.39 -7.97 -8.26
N PHE A 77 -15.11 -6.80 -7.68
CA PHE A 77 -14.21 -5.82 -8.28
C PHE A 77 -12.81 -6.38 -8.51
N ASP A 78 -12.24 -7.08 -7.52
CA ASP A 78 -10.90 -7.68 -7.65
C ASP A 78 -10.86 -8.76 -8.72
N ASP A 79 -11.88 -9.62 -8.80
CA ASP A 79 -12.00 -10.66 -9.82
C ASP A 79 -12.08 -10.05 -11.23
N SER A 80 -12.90 -8.99 -11.40
CA SER A 80 -13.02 -8.25 -12.66
C SER A 80 -11.74 -7.51 -13.03
N ARG A 81 -11.06 -6.90 -12.06
CA ARG A 81 -9.77 -6.21 -12.26
C ARG A 81 -8.70 -7.18 -12.78
N ILE A 82 -8.67 -8.39 -12.23
CA ILE A 82 -7.74 -9.44 -12.69
C ILE A 82 -8.05 -9.79 -14.15
N HIS A 83 -9.31 -10.03 -14.51
CA HIS A 83 -9.70 -10.30 -15.90
C HIS A 83 -9.29 -9.19 -16.87
N LEU A 84 -9.49 -7.93 -16.49
CA LEU A 84 -9.08 -6.79 -17.30
C LEU A 84 -7.57 -6.71 -17.50
N LEU A 85 -6.80 -6.95 -16.44
CA LEU A 85 -5.34 -7.00 -16.54
C LEU A 85 -4.88 -8.08 -17.51
N TRP A 86 -5.51 -9.27 -17.50
CA TRP A 86 -5.20 -10.35 -18.46
C TRP A 86 -5.53 -9.98 -19.91
N LYS A 87 -6.64 -9.27 -20.13
CA LYS A 87 -7.02 -8.74 -21.44
C LYS A 87 -6.01 -7.70 -21.94
N GLU A 88 -5.55 -6.80 -21.07
CA GLU A 88 -4.57 -5.77 -21.41
C GLU A 88 -3.19 -6.31 -21.74
N ILE A 89 -2.74 -7.37 -21.06
CA ILE A 89 -1.45 -8.03 -21.37
C ILE A 89 -1.52 -8.99 -22.57
N GLY A 90 -2.68 -9.10 -23.22
CA GLY A 90 -2.83 -9.82 -24.50
C GLY A 90 -2.81 -11.34 -24.39
N TYR A 91 -3.22 -11.90 -23.24
CA TYR A 91 -3.35 -13.35 -23.11
C TYR A 91 -4.61 -13.82 -23.85
N PRO A 92 -4.50 -14.69 -24.88
CA PRO A 92 -5.67 -15.18 -25.58
C PRO A 92 -6.46 -16.11 -24.66
N HIS A 93 -7.68 -15.73 -24.29
CA HIS A 93 -8.69 -16.65 -23.79
C HIS A 93 -9.04 -17.63 -24.92
N GLN A 94 -8.29 -18.73 -25.04
CA GLN A 94 -8.70 -19.88 -25.82
C GLN A 94 -9.31 -20.90 -24.86
N GLY A 95 -10.64 -20.87 -24.75
CA GLY A 95 -11.43 -21.89 -24.06
C GLY A 95 -12.18 -21.34 -22.85
N ASP A 96 -13.50 -21.56 -22.83
CA ASP A 96 -14.45 -21.19 -21.77
C ASP A 96 -14.28 -21.98 -20.46
N ASP A 97 -13.13 -22.65 -20.24
CA ASP A 97 -12.93 -23.46 -19.04
C ASP A 97 -12.36 -22.61 -17.91
N ALA A 98 -13.27 -22.07 -17.09
CA ALA A 98 -12.94 -21.32 -15.88
C ALA A 98 -12.09 -22.13 -14.87
N SER A 99 -11.95 -23.45 -15.05
CA SER A 99 -11.02 -24.32 -14.32
C SER A 99 -9.55 -24.02 -14.64
N ASP A 100 -9.20 -23.82 -15.92
CA ASP A 100 -7.83 -23.55 -16.36
C ASP A 100 -7.33 -22.20 -15.86
N VAL A 101 -8.21 -21.21 -15.79
CA VAL A 101 -7.90 -19.89 -15.20
C VAL A 101 -7.54 -20.05 -13.72
N ARG A 102 -8.34 -20.80 -12.94
CA ARG A 102 -8.10 -21.01 -11.51
C ARG A 102 -6.87 -21.87 -11.23
N GLU A 103 -6.58 -22.84 -12.08
CA GLU A 103 -5.40 -23.69 -11.95
C GLU A 103 -4.12 -22.94 -12.34
N THR A 104 -4.18 -22.11 -13.38
CA THR A 104 -3.11 -21.16 -13.74
C THR A 104 -2.91 -20.11 -12.63
N GLN A 105 -3.99 -19.63 -12.00
CA GLN A 105 -3.95 -18.73 -10.84
C GLN A 105 -3.24 -19.38 -9.64
N ARG A 106 -3.53 -20.66 -9.35
CA ARG A 106 -2.83 -21.43 -8.31
C ARG A 106 -1.37 -21.73 -8.67
N ALA A 107 -1.07 -21.96 -9.95
CA ALA A 107 0.28 -22.21 -10.41
C ALA A 107 1.16 -20.95 -10.33
N CYS A 108 0.66 -19.80 -10.78
CA CYS A 108 1.36 -18.51 -10.69
C CYS A 108 1.57 -18.06 -9.23
N LEU A 109 0.63 -18.34 -8.32
CA LEU A 109 0.79 -18.08 -6.89
C LEU A 109 1.78 -19.04 -6.19
N LYS A 110 2.01 -20.24 -6.75
CA LYS A 110 2.93 -21.24 -6.18
C LYS A 110 4.37 -21.14 -6.71
N THR A 111 4.58 -20.65 -7.93
CA THR A 111 5.91 -20.54 -8.51
C THR A 111 6.46 -19.13 -8.31
N ASN A 112 7.26 -18.93 -7.27
CA ASN A 112 8.16 -17.79 -7.17
C ASN A 112 9.11 -17.76 -8.40
N ASN A 113 8.75 -16.98 -9.41
CA ASN A 113 9.64 -16.29 -10.36
C ASN A 113 10.76 -17.06 -11.11
N THR A 114 10.77 -18.39 -11.20
CA THR A 114 11.86 -19.16 -11.88
C THR A 114 11.53 -19.71 -13.27
N TYR A 115 10.40 -19.32 -13.88
CA TYR A 115 9.95 -19.87 -15.17
C TYR A 115 10.73 -19.45 -16.44
N PRO A 116 11.33 -18.24 -16.58
CA PRO A 116 11.73 -17.78 -17.94
C PRO A 116 13.01 -18.40 -18.50
N GLU A 117 14.00 -18.73 -17.67
CA GLU A 117 15.34 -19.13 -18.18
C GLU A 117 15.39 -20.54 -18.79
N ARG A 118 14.50 -21.46 -18.37
CA ARG A 118 14.53 -22.84 -18.85
C ARG A 118 13.84 -23.03 -20.22
N VAL A 119 12.87 -22.19 -20.56
CA VAL A 119 12.13 -22.28 -21.83
C VAL A 119 12.99 -21.78 -23.00
N CYS A 120 13.79 -20.72 -22.80
CA CYS A 120 14.67 -20.21 -23.84
C CYS A 120 15.83 -21.16 -24.18
N LYS A 121 16.35 -21.94 -23.21
CA LYS A 121 17.44 -22.90 -23.43
C LYS A 121 16.97 -24.13 -24.22
N ALA A 122 15.76 -24.63 -23.95
CA ALA A 122 15.16 -25.73 -24.71
C ALA A 122 14.90 -25.34 -26.17
N HIS A 123 14.48 -24.10 -26.43
CA HIS A 123 14.18 -23.64 -27.78
C HIS A 123 15.41 -23.51 -28.70
N SER A 124 16.63 -23.32 -28.17
CA SER A 124 17.83 -23.23 -29.02
C SER A 124 18.41 -24.59 -29.41
N GLU A 125 18.13 -25.64 -28.64
CA GLU A 125 18.69 -26.99 -28.87
C GLU A 125 17.77 -27.83 -29.78
N ASP A 126 16.45 -27.70 -29.67
CA ASP A 126 15.48 -28.49 -30.46
C ASP A 126 15.20 -27.95 -31.87
N SER A 127 15.64 -26.72 -32.19
CA SER A 127 15.35 -26.10 -33.50
C SER A 127 16.18 -26.67 -34.66
N LYS A 128 17.15 -27.57 -34.40
CA LYS A 128 18.07 -28.08 -35.43
C LYS A 128 17.67 -29.43 -36.03
N THR A 129 16.64 -30.13 -35.52
CA THR A 129 16.40 -31.54 -35.90
C THR A 129 14.96 -31.94 -36.23
N ALA A 130 13.96 -31.05 -36.24
CA ALA A 130 12.56 -31.47 -36.45
C ALA A 130 12.04 -31.23 -37.89
N LYS A 131 12.28 -32.19 -38.80
CA LYS A 131 11.42 -32.38 -39.99
C LYS A 131 10.23 -33.24 -39.59
N GLY A 132 9.05 -32.62 -39.46
CA GLY A 132 7.77 -33.31 -39.29
C GLY A 132 7.62 -34.01 -37.93
N GLY A 133 7.39 -33.25 -36.88
CA GLY A 133 7.14 -33.81 -35.55
C GLY A 133 6.26 -32.89 -34.70
N THR A 134 5.34 -33.50 -33.97
CA THR A 134 4.49 -32.90 -32.94
C THR A 134 5.37 -32.28 -31.87
N TRP A 135 5.14 -31.00 -31.54
CA TRP A 135 5.90 -30.30 -30.50
C TRP A 135 5.24 -30.55 -29.15
N GLN A 136 5.95 -31.22 -28.24
CA GLN A 136 5.56 -31.28 -26.82
C GLN A 136 6.35 -30.22 -26.06
N LEU A 137 5.66 -29.18 -25.57
CA LEU A 137 6.26 -28.31 -24.56
C LEU A 137 6.31 -29.06 -23.23
N GLY A 138 7.51 -29.14 -22.66
CA GLY A 138 7.81 -29.92 -21.46
C GLY A 138 6.87 -29.70 -20.27
N ARG A 139 6.70 -30.80 -19.52
CA ARG A 139 6.04 -31.01 -18.22
C ARG A 139 4.54 -30.70 -18.04
N PHE A 140 3.87 -30.08 -19.01
CA PHE A 140 2.41 -29.80 -18.90
C PHE A 140 1.52 -30.55 -19.89
N GLY A 141 2.06 -31.47 -20.71
CA GLY A 141 1.23 -32.34 -21.55
C GLY A 141 0.37 -31.62 -22.61
N LEU A 142 0.61 -30.33 -22.85
CA LEU A 142 -0.08 -29.57 -23.90
C LEU A 142 0.53 -29.91 -25.26
N SER A 143 -0.16 -30.77 -25.99
CA SER A 143 0.11 -31.08 -27.40
C SER A 143 -0.60 -30.05 -28.29
N LEU A 144 0.14 -29.06 -28.77
CA LEU A 144 -0.39 -28.14 -29.78
C LEU A 144 -0.05 -28.67 -31.19
N SER A 145 -1.03 -29.27 -31.85
CA SER A 145 -0.92 -29.69 -33.26
C SER A 145 -1.19 -28.50 -34.18
N PHE A 146 -0.16 -27.99 -34.86
CA PHE A 146 -0.32 -26.91 -35.84
C PHE A 146 -0.46 -27.44 -37.27
N PRO A 147 -1.51 -27.04 -38.03
CA PRO A 147 -1.63 -27.39 -39.45
C PRO A 147 -0.51 -26.75 -40.27
N SER A 148 0.07 -27.57 -41.14
CA SER A 148 1.46 -27.54 -41.60
C SER A 148 1.87 -26.48 -42.62
N LYS A 149 1.21 -25.32 -42.72
CA LYS A 149 1.52 -24.37 -43.82
C LYS A 149 2.08 -23.00 -43.50
N LYS A 150 2.03 -22.45 -42.27
CA LYS A 150 2.79 -21.22 -41.91
C LYS A 150 3.20 -21.13 -40.43
N PRO A 151 4.06 -22.03 -39.92
CA PRO A 151 4.57 -21.96 -38.54
C PRO A 151 5.27 -20.62 -38.22
N SER A 152 5.76 -19.90 -39.23
CA SER A 152 6.45 -18.62 -39.05
C SER A 152 5.56 -17.48 -38.55
N ILE A 153 4.26 -17.48 -38.87
CA ILE A 153 3.35 -16.38 -38.44
C ILE A 153 2.97 -16.57 -36.96
N VAL A 154 2.69 -17.80 -36.55
CA VAL A 154 2.32 -18.11 -35.16
C VAL A 154 3.51 -17.88 -34.23
N LEU A 155 4.71 -18.35 -34.60
CA LEU A 155 5.93 -18.12 -33.81
C LEU A 155 6.27 -16.63 -33.67
N LYS A 156 6.06 -15.83 -34.73
CA LYS A 156 6.23 -14.37 -34.66
C LYS A 156 5.25 -13.74 -33.66
N LYS A 157 3.97 -14.13 -33.69
CA LYS A 157 2.97 -13.62 -32.74
C LYS A 157 3.30 -14.01 -31.29
N ILE A 158 3.70 -15.26 -31.04
CA ILE A 158 4.12 -15.71 -29.71
C ILE A 158 5.33 -14.91 -29.22
N HIS A 159 6.32 -14.70 -30.09
CA HIS A 159 7.50 -13.91 -29.75
C HIS A 159 7.13 -12.46 -29.42
N THR A 160 6.25 -11.82 -30.20
CA THR A 160 5.75 -10.47 -29.92
C THR A 160 5.02 -10.37 -28.58
N ILE A 161 4.15 -11.33 -28.27
CA ILE A 161 3.44 -11.35 -26.97
C ILE A 161 4.44 -11.51 -25.83
N TYR A 162 5.41 -12.41 -25.98
CA TYR A 162 6.45 -12.62 -24.98
C TYR A 162 7.31 -11.36 -24.74
N THR A 163 7.74 -10.68 -25.80
CA THR A 163 8.52 -9.44 -25.65
C THR A 163 7.70 -8.32 -25.01
N MET A 164 6.43 -8.17 -25.38
CA MET A 164 5.51 -7.22 -24.74
C MET A 164 5.37 -7.51 -23.24
N ALA A 165 5.15 -8.77 -22.86
CA ALA A 165 5.04 -9.17 -21.46
C ALA A 165 6.34 -8.90 -20.66
N LEU A 166 7.50 -9.13 -21.25
CA LEU A 166 8.79 -8.78 -20.64
C LEU A 166 8.94 -7.26 -20.45
N THR A 167 8.56 -6.46 -21.45
CA THR A 167 8.61 -4.99 -21.37
C THR A 167 7.66 -4.45 -20.30
N ILE A 168 6.43 -4.98 -20.21
CA ILE A 168 5.46 -4.59 -19.18
C ILE A 168 6.00 -4.91 -17.79
N ASN A 169 6.54 -6.11 -17.57
CA ASN A 169 7.14 -6.49 -16.29
C ASN A 169 8.35 -5.62 -15.91
N ALA A 170 9.18 -5.24 -16.89
CA ALA A 170 10.31 -4.35 -16.66
C ALA A 170 9.84 -2.93 -16.27
N GLN A 171 8.83 -2.40 -16.96
CA GLN A 171 8.25 -1.10 -16.65
C GLN A 171 7.58 -1.08 -15.28
N GLU A 172 6.84 -2.13 -14.91
CA GLU A 172 6.21 -2.23 -13.60
C GLU A 172 7.26 -2.24 -12.48
N LEU A 173 8.33 -3.01 -12.65
CA LEU A 173 9.44 -3.04 -11.70
C LEU A 173 10.08 -1.65 -11.55
N GLN A 174 10.35 -0.97 -12.66
CA GLN A 174 10.91 0.38 -12.65
C GLN A 174 10.00 1.36 -11.90
N ASN A 175 8.69 1.33 -12.17
CA ASN A 175 7.71 2.16 -11.48
C ASN A 175 7.64 1.85 -9.97
N ARG A 176 7.84 0.59 -9.56
CA ARG A 176 7.92 0.24 -8.13
C ARG A 176 9.19 0.79 -7.49
N ILE A 177 10.34 0.65 -8.15
CA ILE A 177 11.63 1.20 -7.68
C ILE A 177 11.50 2.71 -7.46
N GLU A 178 11.01 3.45 -8.45
CA GLU A 178 10.85 4.91 -8.38
C GLU A 178 9.89 5.35 -7.27
N ARG A 179 8.77 4.64 -7.09
CA ARG A 179 7.85 4.90 -5.98
C ARG A 179 8.52 4.65 -4.63
N HIS A 180 9.31 3.60 -4.49
CA HIS A 180 10.01 3.29 -3.25
C HIS A 180 11.09 4.32 -2.92
N GLU A 181 11.89 4.73 -3.90
CA GLU A 181 12.88 5.81 -3.74
C GLU A 181 12.21 7.13 -3.36
N SER A 182 11.07 7.45 -3.98
CA SER A 182 10.28 8.63 -3.65
C SER A 182 9.78 8.60 -2.19
N LYS A 183 9.32 7.43 -1.71
CA LYS A 183 8.92 7.26 -0.31
C LYS A 183 10.09 7.39 0.65
N ARG A 184 11.25 6.77 0.36
CA ARG A 184 12.48 6.94 1.14
C ARG A 184 12.84 8.43 1.27
N LYS A 185 12.87 9.16 0.14
CA LYS A 185 13.14 10.60 0.11
C LYS A 185 12.13 11.40 0.96
N TYR A 186 10.85 11.10 0.83
CA TYR A 186 9.79 11.75 1.60
C TYR A 186 9.94 11.52 3.11
N LEU A 187 10.30 10.30 3.53
CA LEU A 187 10.59 9.98 4.92
C LEU A 187 11.79 10.78 5.45
N PHE A 188 12.90 10.85 4.70
CA PHE A 188 14.05 11.69 5.06
C PHE A 188 13.65 13.15 5.27
N THR A 189 12.87 13.73 4.35
CA THR A 189 12.36 15.09 4.50
C THR A 189 11.56 15.25 5.78
N ARG A 190 10.65 14.33 6.09
CA ARG A 190 9.84 14.39 7.32
C ARG A 190 10.67 14.31 8.60
N ILE A 191 11.69 13.44 8.64
CA ILE A 191 12.59 13.34 9.79
C ILE A 191 13.39 14.63 9.95
N ASN A 192 13.93 15.17 8.87
CA ASN A 192 14.68 16.43 8.89
C ASN A 192 13.81 17.62 9.35
N THR A 193 12.57 17.71 8.86
CA THR A 193 11.61 18.73 9.32
C THR A 193 11.35 18.58 10.81
N LEU A 194 11.09 17.36 11.30
CA LEU A 194 10.87 17.11 12.73
C LEU A 194 12.09 17.52 13.57
N ASN A 195 13.30 17.12 13.16
CA ASN A 195 14.53 17.49 13.84
C ASN A 195 14.75 19.01 13.86
N GLY A 196 14.46 19.70 12.75
CA GLY A 196 14.52 21.15 12.66
C GLY A 196 13.55 21.84 13.61
N THR A 197 12.28 21.43 13.62
CA THR A 197 11.26 21.97 14.54
C THR A 197 11.63 21.73 16.00
N ARG A 198 12.10 20.53 16.36
CA ARG A 198 12.50 20.20 17.72
C ARG A 198 13.70 21.00 18.19
N LYS A 199 14.69 21.18 17.33
CA LYS A 199 15.85 22.03 17.64
C LYS A 199 15.41 23.46 17.94
N ALA A 200 14.54 24.05 17.10
CA ALA A 200 14.04 25.41 17.33
C ALA A 200 13.26 25.54 18.65
N ALA A 201 12.41 24.55 18.97
CA ALA A 201 11.68 24.52 20.24
C ALA A 201 12.63 24.38 21.45
N TYR A 202 13.64 23.51 21.35
CA TYR A 202 14.67 23.34 22.37
C TYR A 202 15.49 24.62 22.57
N ASP A 203 15.92 25.29 21.49
CA ASP A 203 16.65 26.55 21.54
C ASP A 203 15.82 27.64 22.25
N THR A 204 14.51 27.67 22.00
CA THR A 204 13.58 28.57 22.71
C THR A 204 13.52 28.26 24.21
N LEU A 205 13.40 26.98 24.57
CA LEU A 205 13.41 26.53 25.97
C LEU A 205 14.74 26.88 26.67
N VAL A 206 15.87 26.65 26.01
CA VAL A 206 17.21 27.01 26.53
C VAL A 206 17.31 28.50 26.79
N ALA A 207 16.83 29.35 25.89
CA ALA A 207 16.83 30.80 26.07
C ALA A 207 16.00 31.22 27.30
N TYR A 208 14.81 30.62 27.46
CA TYR A 208 13.95 30.84 28.63
C TYR A 208 14.62 30.38 29.94
N VAL A 209 15.18 29.17 29.94
CA VAL A 209 15.84 28.58 31.11
C VAL A 209 17.03 29.43 31.56
N LYS A 210 17.84 29.92 30.61
CA LYS A 210 18.95 30.83 30.88
C LYS A 210 18.50 32.14 31.51
N SER A 211 17.39 32.72 31.06
CA SER A 211 16.89 34.00 31.61
C SER A 211 16.27 33.86 33.00
N HIS A 212 15.85 32.66 33.40
CA HIS A 212 15.18 32.41 34.68
C HIS A 212 16.06 31.65 35.69
N GLY A 213 17.32 31.37 35.37
CA GLY A 213 18.26 30.70 36.27
C GLY A 213 17.89 29.26 36.62
N THR A 214 17.06 28.60 35.80
CA THR A 214 16.66 27.21 36.03
C THR A 214 17.71 26.22 35.51
N PRO A 215 17.77 24.98 36.01
CA PRO A 215 18.66 23.96 35.46
C PRO A 215 18.42 23.69 33.97
N MET A 216 19.50 23.52 33.21
CA MET A 216 19.42 23.24 31.78
C MET A 216 18.76 21.86 31.54
N PRO A 217 17.79 21.74 30.63
CA PRO A 217 17.29 20.45 30.21
C PRO A 217 18.40 19.61 29.52
N PRO A 218 18.25 18.28 29.47
CA PRO A 218 19.12 17.43 28.67
C PRO A 218 19.10 17.83 27.20
N ALA A 219 20.22 17.64 26.49
CA ALA A 219 20.33 17.97 25.08
C ALA A 219 19.26 17.24 24.23
N CYS A 220 18.61 17.98 23.34
CA CYS A 220 17.69 17.40 22.37
C CYS A 220 18.48 16.64 21.30
N LEU A 221 18.54 15.32 21.42
CA LEU A 221 19.16 14.47 20.39
C LEU A 221 18.26 14.39 19.14
N PRO A 222 18.82 14.57 17.94
CA PRO A 222 18.08 14.42 16.70
C PRO A 222 17.69 12.96 16.49
N VAL A 223 16.53 12.74 15.87
CA VAL A 223 16.14 11.42 15.37
C VAL A 223 17.13 11.02 14.28
N THR A 224 17.74 9.85 14.42
CA THR A 224 18.69 9.31 13.45
C THR A 224 17.98 8.98 12.14
N LEU A 225 18.62 9.34 11.04
CA LEU A 225 18.13 8.98 9.71
C LEU A 225 18.34 7.47 9.48
N PRO A 226 17.33 6.74 8.95
CA PRO A 226 17.53 5.35 8.56
C PRO A 226 18.55 5.27 7.43
N VAL A 227 19.41 4.25 7.46
CA VAL A 227 20.41 4.01 6.41
C VAL A 227 19.85 2.98 5.44
N PHE A 228 19.62 3.37 4.19
CA PHE A 228 19.22 2.45 3.13
C PHE A 228 20.44 2.09 2.28
N GLU A 229 21.13 1.01 2.62
CA GLU A 229 22.41 0.64 1.99
C GLU A 229 22.23 -0.02 0.61
N GLN A 230 21.12 -0.73 0.40
CA GLN A 230 20.94 -1.53 -0.80
C GLN A 230 20.30 -0.74 -1.94
N ARG A 231 20.92 -0.85 -3.12
CA ARG A 231 20.27 -0.48 -4.38
C ARG A 231 19.06 -1.40 -4.59
N LEU A 232 17.95 -0.81 -5.01
CA LEU A 232 16.73 -1.55 -5.29
C LEU A 232 16.88 -2.36 -6.57
N THR A 233 16.51 -3.62 -6.48
CA THR A 233 16.55 -4.61 -7.56
C THR A 233 15.27 -5.44 -7.53
N LYS A 234 15.02 -6.21 -8.59
CA LYS A 234 13.89 -7.16 -8.61
C LYS A 234 13.91 -8.13 -7.43
N ALA A 235 15.09 -8.50 -6.95
CA ALA A 235 15.25 -9.53 -5.93
C ALA A 235 14.92 -9.02 -4.51
N ASN A 236 15.18 -7.75 -4.19
CA ASN A 236 15.02 -7.21 -2.84
C ASN A 236 13.84 -6.23 -2.68
N ILE A 237 13.24 -5.74 -3.76
CA ILE A 237 12.22 -4.66 -3.67
C ILE A 237 11.06 -4.97 -2.73
N ALA A 238 10.57 -6.22 -2.67
CA ALA A 238 9.47 -6.59 -1.78
C ALA A 238 9.87 -6.56 -0.29
N SER A 239 11.09 -7.00 0.03
CA SER A 239 11.62 -6.94 1.39
C SER A 239 11.85 -5.49 1.82
N GLU A 240 12.41 -4.69 0.93
CA GLU A 240 12.68 -3.27 1.15
C GLU A 240 11.39 -2.45 1.31
N GLU A 241 10.34 -2.78 0.57
CA GLU A 241 8.99 -2.21 0.74
C GLU A 241 8.41 -2.51 2.14
N ALA A 242 8.62 -3.71 2.66
CA ALA A 242 8.18 -4.09 4.00
C ALA A 242 8.99 -3.38 5.09
N GLU A 243 10.33 -3.38 4.97
CA GLU A 243 11.22 -2.68 5.90
C GLU A 243 10.90 -1.19 5.97
N LEU A 244 10.68 -0.53 4.82
CA LEU A 244 10.30 0.88 4.81
C LEU A 244 8.95 1.12 5.52
N ALA A 245 7.98 0.22 5.36
CA ALA A 245 6.70 0.33 6.04
C ALA A 245 6.84 0.21 7.57
N ASP A 246 7.72 -0.68 8.04
CA ASP A 246 8.03 -0.82 9.46
C ASP A 246 8.73 0.42 10.00
N ILE A 247 9.73 0.95 9.29
CA ILE A 247 10.41 2.20 9.65
C ILE A 247 9.42 3.38 9.69
N GLU A 248 8.50 3.49 8.72
CA GLU A 248 7.47 4.55 8.72
C GLU A 248 6.53 4.44 9.91
N LYS A 249 6.19 3.22 10.32
CA LYS A 249 5.37 2.94 11.50
C LYS A 249 6.10 3.33 12.77
N GLU A 250 7.35 2.91 12.94
CA GLU A 250 8.20 3.27 14.08
C GLU A 250 8.40 4.78 14.17
N PHE A 251 8.72 5.44 13.05
CA PHE A 251 8.82 6.89 12.98
C PHE A 251 7.53 7.58 13.41
N SER A 252 6.37 7.05 13.01
CA SER A 252 5.07 7.63 13.38
C SER A 252 4.80 7.53 14.88
N VAL A 253 5.12 6.40 15.51
CA VAL A 253 5.04 6.22 16.97
C VAL A 253 6.01 7.15 17.68
N HIS A 254 7.27 7.18 17.25
CA HIS A 254 8.30 8.02 17.84
C HIS A 254 7.95 9.51 17.75
N ARG A 255 7.52 9.97 16.56
CA ARG A 255 7.05 11.34 16.33
C ARG A 255 5.88 11.70 17.26
N ALA A 256 4.90 10.82 17.41
CA ALA A 256 3.77 11.06 18.30
C ALA A 256 4.24 11.20 19.75
N GLY A 257 5.16 10.34 20.20
CA GLY A 257 5.77 10.43 21.53
C GLY A 257 6.48 11.76 21.78
N LEU A 258 7.24 12.25 20.79
CA LEU A 258 7.95 13.53 20.86
C LEU A 258 6.98 14.72 20.92
N LEU A 259 6.00 14.77 20.00
CA LEU A 259 4.99 15.84 20.00
C LEU A 259 4.17 15.88 21.29
N PHE A 260 3.87 14.72 21.86
CA PHE A 260 3.20 14.63 23.16
C PHE A 260 4.05 15.23 24.29
N LEU A 261 5.37 14.96 24.30
CA LEU A 261 6.28 15.55 25.29
C LEU A 261 6.37 17.07 25.12
N ASP A 262 6.49 17.57 23.88
CA ASP A 262 6.53 19.00 23.60
C ASP A 262 5.25 19.70 24.09
N LEU A 263 4.07 19.13 23.78
CA LEU A 263 2.78 19.65 24.23
C LEU A 263 2.64 19.60 25.76
N TRP A 264 3.15 18.55 26.39
CA TRP A 264 3.21 18.45 27.85
C TRP A 264 4.09 19.54 28.47
N HIS A 265 5.26 19.82 27.89
CA HIS A 265 6.13 20.90 28.36
C HIS A 265 5.47 22.27 28.18
N GLU A 266 4.83 22.52 27.04
CA GLU A 266 4.09 23.76 26.80
C GLU A 266 2.96 23.95 27.82
N ALA A 267 2.19 22.89 28.11
CA ALA A 267 1.14 22.93 29.13
C ALA A 267 1.68 23.31 30.52
N ASN A 268 2.84 22.77 30.90
CA ASN A 268 3.50 23.13 32.17
C ASN A 268 3.96 24.59 32.20
N ILE A 269 4.52 25.10 31.10
CA ILE A 269 4.96 26.50 31.00
C ILE A 269 3.76 27.44 31.10
N LYS A 270 2.70 27.23 30.29
CA LYS A 270 1.50 28.07 30.33
C LYS A 270 0.80 28.01 31.68
N PHE A 271 0.74 26.85 32.32
CA PHE A 271 0.21 26.76 33.67
C PHE A 271 1.05 27.56 34.67
N THR A 272 2.38 27.52 34.55
CA THR A 272 3.27 28.24 35.46
C THR A 272 3.11 29.76 35.32
N VAL A 273 3.12 30.25 34.07
CA VAL A 273 3.09 31.68 33.71
C VAL A 273 1.68 32.27 33.79
N GLU A 274 0.70 31.60 33.20
CA GLU A 274 -0.66 32.14 32.98
C GLU A 274 -1.71 31.50 33.88
N LYS A 275 -1.37 30.46 34.65
CA LYS A 275 -2.32 29.61 35.39
C LYS A 275 -3.38 28.95 34.50
N SER A 276 -3.14 28.87 33.20
CA SER A 276 -4.03 28.23 32.23
C SER A 276 -3.97 26.71 32.34
N THR A 277 -5.14 26.07 32.36
CA THR A 277 -5.27 24.61 32.42
C THR A 277 -5.71 23.99 31.09
N ALA A 278 -6.05 24.79 30.08
CA ALA A 278 -6.65 24.32 28.84
C ALA A 278 -5.76 23.28 28.11
N LEU A 279 -4.45 23.55 28.01
CA LEU A 279 -3.51 22.69 27.31
C LEU A 279 -3.38 21.29 27.93
N TYR A 280 -3.67 21.10 29.22
CA TYR A 280 -3.64 19.74 29.80
C TYR A 280 -4.69 18.81 29.18
N PHE A 281 -5.85 19.35 28.84
CA PHE A 281 -6.89 18.57 28.16
C PHE A 281 -6.47 18.23 26.73
N GLU A 282 -5.80 19.15 26.03
CA GLU A 282 -5.23 18.89 24.71
C GLU A 282 -4.14 17.80 24.76
N VAL A 283 -3.26 17.83 25.79
CA VAL A 283 -2.28 16.77 26.03
C VAL A 283 -2.97 15.42 26.21
N TYR A 284 -4.03 15.37 27.03
CA TYR A 284 -4.76 14.14 27.28
C TYR A 284 -5.43 13.60 26.02
N ASP A 285 -6.14 14.44 25.26
CA ASP A 285 -6.81 14.06 24.03
C ASP A 285 -5.82 13.59 22.95
N PHE A 286 -4.69 14.30 22.81
CA PHE A 286 -3.61 13.90 21.91
C PHE A 286 -3.00 12.56 22.33
N GLY A 287 -2.70 12.39 23.62
CA GLY A 287 -2.13 11.16 24.16
C GLY A 287 -3.04 9.95 23.96
N ARG A 288 -4.35 10.10 24.19
CA ARG A 288 -5.37 9.06 23.93
C ARG A 288 -5.44 8.72 22.45
N LYS A 289 -5.58 9.72 21.59
CA LYS A 289 -5.75 9.54 20.15
C LYS A 289 -4.58 8.79 19.49
N ASN A 290 -3.37 9.01 20.00
CA ASN A 290 -2.15 8.38 19.49
C ASN A 290 -1.72 7.13 20.26
N GLY A 291 -2.54 6.62 21.19
CA GLY A 291 -2.22 5.41 21.95
C GLY A 291 -1.06 5.56 22.96
N ILE A 292 -0.71 6.77 23.33
CA ILE A 292 0.35 7.07 24.32
C ILE A 292 -0.20 6.93 25.75
N LEU A 293 -1.48 7.27 25.94
CA LEU A 293 -2.20 7.13 27.20
C LEU A 293 -3.26 6.03 27.07
N GLU A 294 -3.06 4.93 27.79
CA GLU A 294 -3.90 3.73 27.71
C GLU A 294 -5.25 3.89 28.45
N VAL A 295 -5.27 4.70 29.50
CA VAL A 295 -6.42 4.83 30.41
C VAL A 295 -7.39 5.89 29.91
N GLU A 296 -8.66 5.52 29.77
CA GLU A 296 -9.75 6.47 29.55
C GLU A 296 -10.31 6.97 30.88
N LEU A 297 -10.18 8.28 31.11
CA LEU A 297 -10.82 8.96 32.23
C LEU A 297 -12.27 9.29 31.85
N ALA A 298 -13.23 8.78 32.61
CA ALA A 298 -14.65 9.13 32.46
C ALA A 298 -14.92 10.63 32.65
N LYS A 299 -14.11 11.29 33.50
CA LYS A 299 -14.08 12.74 33.66
C LYS A 299 -12.62 13.18 33.82
N PRO A 300 -11.96 13.66 32.74
CA PRO A 300 -10.59 14.14 32.85
C PRO A 300 -10.56 15.38 33.75
N THR A 301 -9.70 15.36 34.77
CA THR A 301 -9.33 16.54 35.56
C THR A 301 -7.84 16.78 35.37
N VAL A 302 -7.38 18.02 35.53
CA VAL A 302 -5.94 18.35 35.41
C VAL A 302 -5.10 17.44 36.33
N GLN A 303 -5.53 17.24 37.57
CA GLN A 303 -4.80 16.39 38.52
C GLN A 303 -4.76 14.92 38.07
N ALA A 304 -5.85 14.38 37.52
CA ALA A 304 -5.87 13.02 36.99
C ALA A 304 -4.98 12.87 35.75
N ILE A 305 -4.99 13.86 34.85
CA ILE A 305 -4.13 13.90 33.66
C ILE A 305 -2.66 13.94 34.07
N VAL A 306 -2.28 14.85 34.97
CA VAL A 306 -0.91 14.96 35.48
C VAL A 306 -0.45 13.63 36.08
N ARG A 307 -1.29 12.98 36.90
CA ARG A 307 -0.99 11.65 37.46
C ARG A 307 -0.74 10.60 36.39
N LEU A 308 -1.60 10.53 35.36
CA LEU A 308 -1.44 9.58 34.26
C LEU A 308 -0.13 9.80 33.49
N VAL A 309 0.20 11.05 33.16
CA VAL A 309 1.44 11.36 32.44
C VAL A 309 2.67 11.01 33.29
N MET A 310 2.63 11.31 34.59
CA MET A 310 3.70 10.97 35.53
C MET A 310 3.88 9.46 35.69
N GLU A 311 2.78 8.72 35.80
CA GLU A 311 2.80 7.26 35.88
C GLU A 311 3.41 6.63 34.61
N ARG A 312 2.98 7.10 33.44
CA ARG A 312 3.53 6.66 32.15
C ARG A 312 5.04 6.94 32.06
N ASN A 313 5.47 8.13 32.44
CA ASN A 313 6.89 8.48 32.41
C ASN A 313 7.70 7.65 33.41
N ARG A 314 7.12 7.28 34.57
CA ARG A 314 7.76 6.37 35.53
C ARG A 314 7.94 4.97 34.94
N ARG A 315 6.93 4.41 34.26
CA ARG A 315 7.02 3.10 33.59
C ARG A 315 8.12 3.10 32.53
N LEU A 316 8.15 4.12 31.67
CA LEU A 316 9.19 4.24 30.64
C LEU A 316 10.61 4.30 31.21
N ARG A 317 10.82 5.01 32.32
CA ARG A 317 12.13 5.02 32.99
C ARG A 317 12.51 3.64 33.51
N ALA A 318 11.57 2.91 34.11
CA ALA A 318 11.79 1.55 34.57
C ALA A 318 12.11 0.57 33.42
N GLU A 319 11.42 0.69 32.29
CA GLU A 319 11.66 -0.12 31.08
C GLU A 319 13.05 0.15 30.46
N HIS A 320 13.56 1.38 30.59
CA HIS A 320 14.86 1.78 30.05
C HIS A 320 16.00 1.78 31.06
N GLY A 321 15.77 1.33 32.31
CA GLY A 321 16.80 1.28 33.35
C GLY A 321 17.34 2.64 33.79
N MET A 322 16.52 3.70 33.74
CA MET A 322 16.87 5.07 34.13
C MET A 322 16.44 5.46 35.54
#